data_AF-A0A7Z9ZHI2-F1
#
_entry.id   AF-A0A7Z9ZHI2-F1
#
_cell.length_a   1.000
_cell.length_b   1.000
_cell.length_c   1.000
_cell.angle_alpha   90.00
_cell.angle_beta   90.00
_cell.angle_gamma   90.00
#
_symmetry.space_group_name_H-M   'P 1'
#
loop_
_entity.id
_entity.type
_entity.pdbx_description
1 polymer ?
#
loop_
_entity_poly.entity_id
_entity_poly.type
_entity_poly.pdbx_seq_one_letter_code
_entity_poly.pdbx_strand_id
1 'polypeptide(L)'
;MPKKYPPLTPDEVVAILLARGFVLHRTRGSHAHYRGIIKGVKCLVTVDMHYKEFDVGRIKDMMQQANLSREEFYGSTKKTAKKINLIAPEYPIPLK
;
A
#
# COMPACT_ATOMS: atom_id res chain seq x y z
N MET A 1 11.54 18.02 9.56
CA MET A 1 11.66 17.36 8.24
C MET A 1 10.37 16.60 7.96
N PRO A 2 9.68 16.79 6.83
CA PRO A 2 8.50 15.99 6.52
C PRO A 2 8.90 14.50 6.49
N LYS A 3 8.18 13.64 7.23
CA LYS A 3 8.49 12.21 7.29
C LYS A 3 8.42 11.65 5.86
N LYS A 4 9.52 11.05 5.39
CA LYS A 4 9.62 10.46 4.04
C LYS A 4 8.50 9.45 3.78
N TYR A 5 8.01 8.79 4.82
CA TYR A 5 6.87 7.87 4.77
C TYR A 5 5.89 8.25 5.88
N PRO A 6 4.80 8.98 5.56
CA PRO A 6 3.73 9.24 6.51
C PRO A 6 3.11 7.94 7.04
N PRO A 7 2.73 7.86 8.32
CA PRO A 7 2.08 6.65 8.84
C PRO A 7 0.78 6.35 8.09
N LEU A 8 0.54 5.07 7.87
CA LEU A 8 -0.64 4.52 7.22
C LEU A 8 -1.36 3.57 8.17
N THR A 9 -2.68 3.63 8.20
CA THR A 9 -3.49 2.65 8.94
C THR A 9 -3.61 1.35 8.14
N PRO A 10 -3.98 0.21 8.77
CA PRO A 10 -4.30 -1.02 8.04
C PRO A 10 -5.35 -0.81 6.96
N ASP A 11 -6.40 -0.06 7.26
CA ASP A 11 -7.46 0.27 6.31
C ASP A 11 -6.94 1.03 5.08
N GLU A 12 -6.04 2.00 5.27
CA GLU A 12 -5.42 2.73 4.16
C GLU A 12 -4.53 1.82 3.30
N VAL A 13 -3.78 0.91 3.92
CA VAL A 13 -2.98 -0.08 3.18
C VAL A 13 -3.88 -1.04 2.40
N VAL A 14 -4.97 -1.52 3.00
CA VAL A 14 -5.95 -2.37 2.31
C VAL A 14 -6.56 -1.62 1.13
N ALA A 15 -6.96 -0.36 1.30
CA ALA A 15 -7.49 0.46 0.22
C ALA A 15 -6.48 0.65 -0.93
N ILE A 16 -5.19 0.87 -0.61
CA ILE A 16 -4.10 0.91 -1.59
C ILE A 16 -4.02 -0.40 -2.39
N LEU A 17 -4.03 -1.54 -1.68
CA LEU A 17 -3.91 -2.86 -2.31
C LEU A 17 -5.12 -3.16 -3.21
N LEU A 18 -6.34 -2.91 -2.74
CA LEU A 18 -7.56 -3.10 -3.51
C LEU A 18 -7.60 -2.20 -4.75
N ALA A 19 -7.23 -0.92 -4.63
CA ALA A 19 -7.15 0.01 -5.76
C ALA A 19 -6.16 -0.45 -6.83
N ARG A 20 -5.13 -1.21 -6.43
CA ARG A 20 -4.11 -1.79 -7.31
C ARG A 20 -4.48 -3.19 -7.84
N GLY A 21 -5.69 -3.66 -7.58
CA GLY A 21 -6.17 -4.96 -8.06
C GLY A 21 -5.65 -6.17 -7.28
N PHE A 22 -5.07 -5.96 -6.09
CA PHE A 22 -4.82 -7.07 -5.18
C PHE A 22 -6.13 -7.61 -4.64
N VAL A 23 -6.18 -8.92 -4.41
CA VAL A 23 -7.33 -9.61 -3.82
C VAL A 23 -6.91 -10.29 -2.52
N LEU A 24 -7.81 -10.33 -1.56
CA LEU A 24 -7.59 -11.09 -0.32
C LEU A 24 -7.42 -12.57 -0.66
N HIS A 25 -6.30 -13.15 -0.25
CA HIS A 25 -5.99 -14.55 -0.50
C HIS A 25 -6.35 -15.43 0.69
N ARG A 26 -5.94 -15.03 1.89
CA ARG A 26 -6.21 -15.74 3.15
C ARG A 26 -5.98 -14.81 4.34
N THR A 27 -6.63 -15.14 5.46
CA THR A 27 -6.43 -14.45 6.74
C THR A 27 -6.06 -15.47 7.80
N ARG A 28 -5.06 -15.17 8.63
CA ARG A 28 -4.65 -15.99 9.78
C ARG A 28 -4.53 -15.09 11.01
N GLY A 29 -5.51 -15.16 11.91
CA GLY A 29 -5.60 -14.24 13.04
C GLY A 29 -5.76 -12.80 12.54
N SER A 30 -4.92 -11.87 13.02
CA SER A 30 -4.92 -10.49 12.56
C SER A 30 -4.19 -10.27 11.23
N HIS A 31 -3.48 -11.27 10.71
CA HIS A 31 -2.71 -11.12 9.46
C HIS A 31 -3.58 -11.46 8.24
N ALA A 32 -3.84 -10.47 7.41
CA ALA A 32 -4.47 -10.60 6.11
C ALA A 32 -3.41 -10.63 5.00
N HIS A 33 -3.45 -11.65 4.14
CA HIS A 33 -2.56 -11.78 3.01
C HIS A 33 -3.30 -11.43 1.71
N TYR A 34 -2.75 -10.50 0.95
CA TYR A 34 -3.30 -10.02 -0.32
C TYR A 34 -2.37 -10.42 -1.46
N ARG A 35 -2.92 -10.99 -2.53
CA ARG A 35 -2.17 -11.36 -3.73
C ARG A 35 -2.57 -10.51 -4.91
N GLY A 36 -1.62 -10.17 -5.77
CA GLY A 36 -1.86 -9.37 -6.97
C GLY A 36 -0.78 -9.61 -8.01
N ILE A 37 -0.98 -9.07 -9.20
CA ILE A 37 0.05 -9.03 -10.24
C ILE A 37 0.39 -7.57 -10.50
N ILE A 38 1.62 -7.17 -10.15
CA ILE A 38 2.11 -5.80 -10.32
C ILE A 38 3.33 -5.86 -11.24
N LYS A 39 3.30 -5.08 -12.32
CA LYS A 39 4.37 -5.04 -13.34
C LYS A 39 4.71 -6.44 -13.88
N GLY A 40 3.69 -7.30 -14.05
CA GLY A 40 3.85 -8.69 -14.53
C GLY A 40 4.36 -9.68 -13.48
N VAL A 41 4.63 -9.25 -12.24
CA VAL A 41 5.15 -10.10 -11.17
C VAL A 41 4.05 -10.43 -10.17
N LYS A 42 3.96 -11.71 -9.76
CA LYS A 42 3.07 -12.13 -8.67
C LYS A 42 3.59 -11.61 -7.34
N CYS A 43 2.78 -10.81 -6.67
CA CYS A 43 3.10 -10.20 -5.38
C CYS A 43 2.19 -10.77 -4.29
N LEU A 44 2.73 -10.92 -3.08
CA LEU A 44 1.99 -11.30 -1.88
C LEU A 44 2.33 -10.33 -0.75
N VAL A 45 1.35 -9.55 -0.30
CA VAL A 45 1.51 -8.53 0.74
C VAL A 45 0.82 -9.00 2.01
N THR A 46 1.49 -8.89 3.14
CA THR A 46 0.92 -9.23 4.45
C THR A 46 0.60 -7.96 5.22
N VAL A 47 -0.67 -7.78 5.55
CA VAL A 47 -1.17 -6.64 6.33
C VAL A 47 -1.62 -7.15 7.69
N ASP A 48 -1.11 -6.54 8.75
CA ASP A 48 -1.51 -6.87 10.12
C ASP A 48 -2.59 -5.91 10.60
N MET A 49 -3.80 -6.43 10.77
CA MET A 49 -5.00 -5.68 11.09
C MET A 49 -5.08 -5.29 12.58
N HIS A 50 -4.15 -5.76 13.43
CA HIS A 50 -4.15 -5.41 14.86
C HIS A 50 -3.50 -4.06 15.15
N TYR A 51 -2.69 -3.54 14.21
CA TYR A 51 -1.99 -2.28 14.41
C TYR A 51 -2.91 -1.09 14.18
N LYS A 52 -2.77 -0.03 14.98
CA LYS A 52 -3.49 1.23 14.73
C LYS A 52 -2.94 1.94 13.48
N GLU A 53 -1.62 1.95 13.37
CA GLU A 53 -0.87 2.60 12.31
C GLU A 53 0.48 1.90 12.15
N PHE A 54 1.02 1.94 10.93
CA PHE A 54 2.27 1.30 10.59
C PHE A 54 3.43 2.29 10.60
N ASP A 55 4.54 1.83 11.16
CA ASP A 55 5.81 2.55 11.16
C ASP A 55 6.43 2.56 9.76
N VAL A 56 7.43 3.42 9.59
CA VAL A 56 8.16 3.59 8.33
C VAL A 56 8.77 2.28 7.82
N GLY A 57 9.31 1.45 8.71
CA GLY A 57 9.89 0.15 8.35
C GLY A 57 8.83 -0.75 7.72
N ARG A 58 7.72 -0.96 8.42
CA ARG A 58 6.61 -1.81 7.97
C ARG A 58 6.02 -1.35 6.63
N ILE A 59 5.88 -0.04 6.44
CA ILE A 59 5.41 0.51 5.16
C ILE A 59 6.41 0.19 4.05
N LYS A 60 7.71 0.30 4.32
CA LYS A 60 8.77 -0.07 3.36
C LYS A 60 8.72 -1.54 2.99
N ASP A 61 8.58 -2.43 3.97
CA ASP A 61 8.43 -3.87 3.73
C ASP A 61 7.21 -4.17 2.84
N MET A 62 6.06 -3.55 3.12
CA MET A 62 4.84 -3.75 2.31
C MET A 62 4.98 -3.20 0.89
N MET A 63 5.65 -2.06 0.70
CA MET A 63 5.96 -1.53 -0.64
C MET A 63 6.84 -2.50 -1.44
N GLN A 64 7.85 -3.08 -0.80
CA GLN A 64 8.73 -4.08 -1.42
C GLN A 64 7.95 -5.35 -1.77
N GLN A 65 7.12 -5.86 -0.86
CA GLN A 65 6.24 -7.02 -1.13
C GLN A 65 5.26 -6.76 -2.28
N ALA A 66 4.78 -5.53 -2.42
CA ALA A 66 3.84 -5.11 -3.47
C ALA A 66 4.54 -4.78 -4.80
N ASN A 67 5.87 -4.73 -4.84
CA ASN A 67 6.65 -4.26 -5.98
C ASN A 67 6.25 -2.83 -6.44
N LEU A 68 5.99 -1.95 -5.47
CA LEU A 68 5.58 -0.56 -5.69
C LEU A 68 6.62 0.41 -5.16
N SER A 69 6.90 1.47 -5.92
CA SER A 69 7.64 2.62 -5.41
C SER A 69 6.79 3.43 -4.41
N ARG A 70 7.42 4.36 -3.70
CA ARG A 70 6.72 5.26 -2.77
C ARG A 70 5.57 6.01 -3.45
N GLU A 71 5.81 6.59 -4.61
CA GLU A 71 4.81 7.37 -5.33
C GLU A 71 3.67 6.46 -5.81
N GLU A 72 3.99 5.28 -6.31
CA GLU A 72 2.97 4.31 -6.74
C GLU A 72 2.13 3.83 -5.55
N PHE A 73 2.75 3.53 -4.41
CA PHE A 73 2.05 3.08 -3.23
C PHE A 73 1.10 4.15 -2.68
N TYR A 74 1.63 5.32 -2.32
CA TYR A 74 0.81 6.42 -1.76
C TYR A 74 -0.12 7.03 -2.81
N GLY A 75 0.27 7.03 -4.08
CA GLY A 75 -0.55 7.46 -5.22
C GLY A 75 -1.61 6.44 -5.64
N SER A 76 -1.84 5.37 -4.89
CA SER A 76 -2.93 4.43 -5.21
C SER A 76 -4.32 4.99 -4.86
N THR A 77 -4.41 5.90 -3.90
CA THR A 77 -5.67 6.57 -3.54
C THR A 77 -5.45 8.08 -3.36
N LYS A 78 -6.49 8.87 -3.61
CA LYS A 78 -6.45 10.34 -3.41
C LYS A 78 -6.13 10.71 -1.96
N LYS A 79 -6.64 9.95 -0.98
CA LYS A 79 -6.42 10.17 0.46
C LYS A 79 -4.94 9.99 0.84
N THR A 80 -4.33 8.91 0.38
CA THR A 80 -2.93 8.58 0.70
C THR A 80 -1.95 9.46 -0.09
N ALA A 81 -2.31 9.89 -1.30
CA ALA A 81 -1.51 10.80 -2.10
C ALA A 81 -1.41 12.19 -1.44
N LYS A 82 -2.51 12.67 -0.86
CA LYS A 82 -2.54 13.94 -0.09
C LYS A 82 -1.54 13.93 1.07
N LYS A 83 -1.30 12.77 1.71
CA LYS A 83 -0.33 12.65 2.83
C LYS A 83 1.11 12.95 2.41
N ILE A 84 1.46 12.74 1.14
CA ILE A 84 2.80 13.03 0.60
C ILE A 84 2.81 14.28 -0.30
N ASN A 85 1.73 15.06 -0.33
CA ASN A 85 1.52 16.19 -1.23
C ASN A 85 1.70 15.82 -2.72
N LEU A 86 1.29 14.61 -3.11
CA LEU A 86 1.32 14.16 -4.51
C LEU A 86 0.02 14.52 -5.21
N ILE A 87 0.13 15.35 -6.26
CA ILE A 87 -0.98 15.73 -7.14
C ILE A 87 -0.82 14.95 -8.44
N ALA A 88 -1.84 14.17 -8.81
CA ALA A 88 -1.88 13.41 -10.05
C ALA A 88 -3.23 13.62 -10.76
N PRO A 89 -3.28 13.52 -12.10
CA PRO A 89 -4.52 13.67 -12.86
C PRO A 89 -5.51 12.52 -12.60
N GLU A 90 -5.01 11.35 -12.25
CA GLU A 90 -5.80 10.13 -12.00
C GLU A 90 -5.21 9.31 -10.84
N TYR A 91 -6.08 8.53 -10.19
CA TYR A 91 -5.72 7.61 -9.11
C TYR A 91 -6.44 6.26 -9.34
N PRO A 92 -5.77 5.10 -9.15
CA PRO A 92 -4.36 4.94 -8.80
C PRO A 92 -3.44 5.48 -9.91
N ILE A 93 -2.32 6.11 -9.53
CA ILE A 93 -1.37 6.61 -10.54
C ILE A 93 -0.87 5.46 -11.42
N PRO A 94 -0.61 5.68 -12.72
CA PRO A 94 -0.10 4.64 -13.60
C PRO A 94 1.22 4.07 -13.07
N LEU A 95 1.37 2.75 -13.19
CA LEU A 95 2.62 2.08 -12.85
C LEU A 95 3.69 2.46 -13.89
N LYS A 96 4.88 2.81 -13.42
CA LYS A 96 6.04 3.13 -14.28
C LYS A 96 6.95 1.94 -14.47
#